data_AF-A0A5C8K9X1-F1
#
_entry.id   AF-A0A5C8K9X1-F1
#
_cell.length_a   1.000
_cell.length_b   1.000
_cell.length_c   1.000
_cell.angle_alpha   90.00
_cell.angle_beta   90.00
_cell.angle_gamma   90.00
#
_symmetry.space_group_name_H-M   'P 1'
#
loop_
_entity.id
_entity.type
_entity.pdbx_description
1 polymer ?
#
loop_
_entity_poly.entity_id
_entity_poly.type
_entity_poly.pdbx_seq_one_letter_code
_entity_poly.pdbx_strand_id
1 'polypeptide(L)'
;MKSPYTGGEVTKVTTLETIPFRGEDFEIEVVSYICNETGEKFGDIEMTTNVVEELLKKWRERYKVPSPEELVDVRIRLKLSQKGMSKLLGLGVNQYRYYENGELPKPSHQLLLRLVVSDAGLAQIIAQQKHIVGEKVLKALENYIYGTNNTIEVESTPKVSTKETIHAWTSFNEQAEPLTFKVSLPKVQSLDKNLTEALH
;
A
#
# COMPACT_ATOMS: atom_id res chain seq x y z
N MET A 1 38.17 -3.51 -13.50
CA MET A 1 37.33 -4.48 -14.25
C MET A 1 38.00 -4.74 -15.59
N LYS A 2 37.93 -5.96 -16.14
CA LYS A 2 38.39 -6.29 -17.50
C LYS A 2 37.21 -6.78 -18.32
N SER A 3 37.28 -6.62 -19.64
CA SER A 3 36.25 -7.14 -20.55
C SER A 3 36.17 -8.67 -20.44
N PRO A 4 34.97 -9.26 -20.25
CA PRO A 4 34.80 -10.71 -20.31
C PRO A 4 34.94 -11.25 -21.75
N TYR A 5 34.84 -10.36 -22.75
CA TYR A 5 34.91 -10.71 -24.17
C TYR A 5 36.36 -10.76 -24.67
N THR A 6 37.20 -9.80 -24.27
CA THR A 6 38.56 -9.65 -24.80
C THR A 6 39.66 -9.59 -23.75
N GLY A 7 39.31 -9.42 -22.47
CA GLY A 7 40.27 -9.14 -21.40
C GLY A 7 40.85 -7.72 -21.41
N GLY A 8 40.43 -6.88 -22.38
CA GLY A 8 40.87 -5.50 -22.55
C GLY A 8 40.21 -4.49 -21.61
N GLU A 9 40.46 -3.20 -21.88
CA GLU A 9 39.93 -2.06 -21.12
C GLU A 9 38.42 -1.85 -21.32
N VAL A 10 37.78 -1.28 -20.31
CA VAL A 10 36.33 -1.07 -20.27
C VAL A 10 36.01 0.31 -19.72
N THR A 11 34.93 0.92 -20.25
CA THR A 11 34.44 2.23 -19.81
C THR A 11 33.09 2.06 -19.11
N LYS A 12 32.93 2.66 -17.92
CA LYS A 12 31.65 2.68 -17.22
C LYS A 12 30.77 3.80 -17.78
N VAL A 13 29.55 3.47 -18.17
CA VAL A 13 28.56 4.41 -18.71
C VAL A 13 27.25 4.29 -17.97
N THR A 14 26.46 5.37 -18.00
CA THR A 14 25.07 5.38 -17.51
C THR A 14 24.18 5.76 -18.68
N THR A 15 23.16 4.96 -18.97
CA THR A 15 22.21 5.20 -20.05
C THR A 15 20.79 5.07 -19.54
N LEU A 16 19.90 5.97 -19.98
CA LEU A 16 18.48 5.84 -19.72
C LEU A 16 17.91 4.78 -20.67
N GLU A 17 17.37 3.70 -20.11
CA GLU A 17 16.80 2.58 -20.88
C GLU A 17 15.34 2.37 -20.49
N THR A 18 14.54 1.94 -21.47
CA THR A 18 13.12 1.61 -21.27
C THR A 18 12.98 0.11 -21.01
N ILE A 19 12.54 -0.25 -19.81
CA ILE A 19 12.40 -1.63 -19.37
C ILE A 19 10.92 -2.01 -19.30
N PRO A 20 10.46 -3.01 -20.08
CA PRO A 20 9.09 -3.50 -20.00
C PRO A 20 8.90 -4.36 -18.75
N PHE A 21 7.91 -4.02 -17.94
CA PHE A 21 7.58 -4.71 -16.71
C PHE A 21 6.07 -4.76 -16.47
N ARG A 22 5.52 -5.98 -16.30
CA ARG A 22 4.08 -6.22 -16.08
C ARG A 22 3.15 -5.56 -17.12
N GLY A 23 3.61 -5.47 -18.37
CA GLY A 23 2.83 -4.90 -19.48
C GLY A 23 2.91 -3.36 -19.59
N GLU A 24 3.82 -2.72 -18.86
CA GLU A 24 4.09 -1.29 -18.92
C GLU A 24 5.59 -1.02 -19.09
N ASP A 25 5.92 0.17 -19.58
CA ASP A 25 7.29 0.62 -19.74
C ASP A 25 7.74 1.54 -18.59
N PHE A 26 8.98 1.34 -18.15
CA PHE A 26 9.64 2.13 -17.12
C PHE A 26 11.00 2.62 -17.62
N GLU A 27 11.24 3.93 -17.53
CA GLU A 27 12.56 4.50 -17.81
C GLU A 27 13.47 4.37 -16.58
N ILE A 28 14.60 3.69 -16.74
CA ILE A 28 15.55 3.39 -15.66
C ILE A 28 16.95 3.79 -16.10
N GLU A 29 17.71 4.43 -15.21
CA GLU A 29 19.13 4.68 -15.44
C GLU A 29 19.91 3.38 -15.22
N VAL A 30 20.43 2.83 -16.31
CA VAL A 30 21.21 1.60 -16.32
C VAL A 30 22.69 1.94 -16.35
N VAL A 31 23.40 1.50 -15.32
CA VAL A 31 24.85 1.59 -15.25
C VAL A 31 25.44 0.31 -15.84
N SER A 32 26.32 0.43 -16.84
CA SER A 32 26.96 -0.70 -17.52
C SER A 32 28.42 -0.40 -17.83
N TYR A 33 29.21 -1.45 -18.06
CA TYR A 33 30.51 -1.35 -18.70
C TYR A 33 30.37 -1.57 -20.20
N ILE A 34 31.16 -0.83 -20.99
CA ILE A 34 31.35 -1.04 -22.42
C ILE A 34 32.78 -1.53 -22.64
N CYS A 35 32.95 -2.61 -23.39
CA CYS A 35 34.28 -3.01 -23.86
C CYS A 35 34.78 -2.03 -24.93
N ASN A 36 35.96 -1.46 -24.74
CA ASN A 36 36.49 -0.45 -25.66
C ASN A 36 36.85 -1.02 -27.06
N GLU A 37 37.05 -2.34 -27.15
CA GLU A 37 37.40 -3.03 -28.40
C GLU A 37 36.18 -3.52 -29.18
N THR A 38 35.18 -4.10 -28.50
CA THR A 38 33.99 -4.68 -29.15
C THR A 38 32.78 -3.75 -29.14
N GLY A 39 32.74 -2.77 -28.24
CA GLY A 39 31.56 -1.92 -27.99
C GLY A 39 30.44 -2.62 -27.22
N GLU A 40 30.61 -3.88 -26.82
CA GLU A 40 29.58 -4.63 -26.10
C GLU A 40 29.36 -4.11 -24.68
N LYS A 41 28.09 -3.97 -24.31
CA LYS A 41 27.65 -3.61 -22.95
C LYS A 41 27.52 -4.84 -22.08
N PHE A 42 28.00 -4.76 -20.84
CA PHE A 42 27.79 -5.78 -19.82
C PHE A 42 27.75 -5.14 -18.42
N GLY A 43 27.12 -5.82 -17.46
CA GLY A 43 27.04 -5.39 -16.07
C GLY A 43 27.58 -6.46 -15.13
N ASP A 44 27.76 -6.10 -13.87
CA ASP A 44 27.93 -7.06 -12.79
C ASP A 44 26.60 -7.30 -12.03
N ILE A 45 26.64 -8.18 -11.04
CA ILE A 45 25.47 -8.55 -10.24
C ILE A 45 24.94 -7.34 -9.47
N GLU A 46 25.80 -6.46 -8.97
CA GLU A 46 25.41 -5.28 -8.21
C GLU A 46 24.69 -4.27 -9.10
N MET A 47 25.24 -3.96 -10.28
CA MET A 47 24.60 -3.11 -11.28
C MET A 47 23.22 -3.64 -11.68
N THR A 48 23.13 -4.95 -11.93
CA THR A 48 21.85 -5.59 -12.29
C THR A 48 20.85 -5.52 -11.14
N THR A 49 21.31 -5.72 -9.91
CA THR A 49 20.47 -5.64 -8.71
C THR A 49 19.90 -4.23 -8.54
N ASN A 50 20.73 -3.20 -8.70
CA ASN A 50 20.30 -1.79 -8.59
C ASN A 50 19.22 -1.44 -9.63
N VAL A 51 19.37 -1.93 -10.87
CA VAL A 51 18.35 -1.73 -11.92
C VAL A 51 17.03 -2.38 -11.54
N VAL A 52 17.06 -3.60 -10.98
CA VAL A 52 15.85 -4.30 -10.52
C VAL A 52 15.21 -3.55 -9.34
N GLU A 53 16.00 -3.11 -8.37
CA GLU A 53 15.49 -2.37 -7.21
C GLU A 53 14.82 -1.05 -7.61
N GLU A 54 15.45 -0.27 -8.50
CA GLU A 54 14.87 0.97 -9.02
C GLU A 54 13.59 0.71 -9.83
N LEU A 55 13.57 -0.33 -10.66
CA LEU A 55 12.37 -0.75 -11.39
C LEU A 55 11.21 -1.08 -10.44
N LEU A 56 11.49 -1.87 -9.40
CA LEU A 56 10.48 -2.26 -8.41
C LEU A 56 10.01 -1.06 -7.59
N LYS A 57 10.90 -0.12 -7.26
CA LYS A 57 10.57 1.14 -6.59
C LYS A 57 9.65 2.00 -7.44
N LYS A 58 9.99 2.26 -8.70
CA LYS A 58 9.14 3.02 -9.64
C LYS A 58 7.78 2.37 -9.85
N TRP A 59 7.74 1.05 -9.93
CA TRP A 59 6.48 0.32 -9.99
C TRP A 59 5.64 0.55 -8.73
N ARG A 60 6.24 0.46 -7.53
CA ARG A 60 5.54 0.73 -6.26
C ARG A 60 5.02 2.16 -6.19
N GLU A 61 5.82 3.15 -6.57
CA GLU A 61 5.43 4.56 -6.59
C GLU A 61 4.23 4.79 -7.51
N ARG A 62 4.26 4.26 -8.74
CA ARG A 62 3.16 4.38 -9.71
C ARG A 62 1.85 3.81 -9.16
N TYR A 63 1.91 2.65 -8.50
CA TYR A 63 0.74 1.97 -7.93
C TYR A 63 0.43 2.36 -6.49
N LYS A 64 1.19 3.29 -5.92
CA LYS A 64 1.14 3.71 -4.51
C LYS A 64 1.18 2.51 -3.55
N VAL A 65 1.96 1.49 -3.88
CA VAL A 65 2.12 0.30 -3.04
C VAL A 65 3.13 0.64 -1.94
N PRO A 66 2.79 0.44 -0.66
CA PRO A 66 3.71 0.73 0.43
C PRO A 66 5.01 -0.09 0.33
N SER A 67 6.09 0.48 0.84
CA SER A 67 7.38 -0.18 0.92
C SER A 67 7.36 -1.33 1.95
N PRO A 68 8.27 -2.30 1.83
CA PRO A 68 8.42 -3.35 2.83
C PRO A 68 8.59 -2.81 4.26
N GLU A 69 9.35 -1.72 4.41
CA GLU A 69 9.60 -1.06 5.69
C GLU A 69 8.32 -0.48 6.29
N GLU A 70 7.50 0.21 5.49
CA GLU A 70 6.20 0.74 5.94
C GLU A 70 5.27 -0.38 6.43
N LEU A 71 5.26 -1.52 5.73
CA LEU A 71 4.47 -2.69 6.13
C LEU A 71 4.96 -3.32 7.43
N VAL A 72 6.29 -3.40 7.62
CA VAL A 72 6.91 -3.89 8.86
C VAL A 72 6.57 -2.96 10.02
N ASP A 73 6.66 -1.65 9.83
CA ASP A 73 6.42 -0.65 10.85
C ASP A 73 5.00 -0.73 11.41
N VAL A 74 3.99 -0.75 10.54
CA VAL A 74 2.58 -0.88 10.94
C VAL A 74 2.36 -2.18 11.73
N ARG A 75 2.93 -3.29 11.27
CA ARG A 75 2.81 -4.59 11.95
C ARG A 75 3.42 -4.56 13.35
N ILE A 76 4.62 -4.02 13.49
CA ILE A 76 5.33 -3.95 14.77
C ILE A 76 4.58 -3.06 15.75
N ARG A 77 4.04 -1.92 15.29
CA ARG A 77 3.23 -1.01 16.12
C ARG A 77 1.97 -1.69 16.66
N LEU A 78 1.30 -2.50 15.83
CA LEU A 78 0.18 -3.33 16.26
C LEU A 78 0.58 -4.56 17.10
N LYS A 79 1.89 -4.80 17.28
CA LYS A 79 2.46 -5.94 18.01
C LYS A 79 1.96 -7.29 17.46
N LEU A 80 1.80 -7.37 16.14
CA LEU A 80 1.35 -8.57 15.43
C LEU A 80 2.52 -9.36 14.85
N SER A 81 2.35 -10.68 14.77
CA SER A 81 3.20 -11.51 13.92
C SER A 81 2.79 -11.37 12.46
N GLN A 82 3.66 -11.77 11.52
CA GLN A 82 3.32 -11.77 10.08
C GLN A 82 2.04 -12.56 9.79
N LYS A 83 1.88 -13.73 10.46
CA LYS A 83 0.67 -14.55 10.39
C LYS A 83 -0.55 -13.83 10.97
N GLY A 84 -0.38 -13.13 12.09
CA GLY A 84 -1.44 -12.32 12.71
C GLY A 84 -1.91 -11.20 11.78
N MET A 85 -0.99 -10.55 11.08
CA MET A 85 -1.31 -9.52 10.11
C MET A 85 -2.00 -10.08 8.86
N SER A 86 -1.53 -11.21 8.32
CA SER A 86 -2.25 -11.91 7.25
C SER A 86 -3.69 -12.22 7.65
N LYS A 87 -3.90 -12.70 8.89
CA LYS A 87 -5.24 -13.01 9.41
C LYS A 87 -6.10 -11.75 9.54
N LEU A 88 -5.56 -10.65 10.07
CA LEU A 88 -6.26 -9.36 10.18
C LEU A 88 -6.76 -8.88 8.82
N LEU A 89 -5.92 -8.99 7.78
CA LEU A 89 -6.23 -8.53 6.44
C LEU A 89 -7.02 -9.54 5.60
N GLY A 90 -7.33 -10.72 6.13
CA GLY A 90 -7.98 -11.79 5.37
C GLY A 90 -7.11 -12.33 4.22
N LEU A 91 -5.80 -12.17 4.32
CA LEU A 91 -4.83 -12.66 3.33
C LEU A 91 -4.47 -14.14 3.60
N GLY A 92 -3.92 -14.80 2.58
CA GLY A 92 -3.28 -16.11 2.75
C GLY A 92 -2.19 -16.07 3.84
N VAL A 93 -1.99 -17.17 4.55
CA VAL A 93 -1.17 -17.24 5.79
C VAL A 93 0.20 -16.56 5.67
N ASN A 94 0.89 -16.75 4.53
CA ASN A 94 2.23 -16.23 4.29
C ASN A 94 2.26 -14.94 3.46
N GLN A 95 1.11 -14.45 3.01
CA GLN A 95 1.06 -13.41 1.99
C GLN A 95 1.62 -12.08 2.50
N TYR A 96 1.35 -11.72 3.76
CA TYR A 96 1.92 -10.51 4.35
C TYR A 96 3.45 -10.59 4.47
N ARG A 97 3.99 -11.75 4.84
CA ARG A 97 5.44 -12.00 4.89
C ARG A 97 6.10 -11.78 3.52
N TYR A 98 5.45 -12.21 2.44
CA TYR A 98 5.97 -11.99 1.10
C TYR A 98 6.07 -10.50 0.76
N TYR A 99 5.11 -9.69 1.19
CA TYR A 99 5.16 -8.24 1.00
C TYR A 99 6.24 -7.55 1.83
N GLU A 100 6.43 -7.97 3.09
CA GLU A 100 7.58 -7.53 3.90
C GLU A 100 8.93 -7.95 3.33
N ASN A 101 8.96 -8.98 2.49
CA ASN A 101 10.18 -9.43 1.80
C ASN A 101 10.33 -8.80 0.40
N GLY A 102 9.47 -7.85 0.04
CA GLY A 102 9.57 -7.14 -1.24
C GLY A 102 8.85 -7.80 -2.42
N GLU A 103 8.06 -8.85 -2.21
CA GLU A 103 7.20 -9.38 -3.27
C GLU A 103 6.13 -8.36 -3.66
N LEU A 104 5.83 -8.25 -4.96
CA LEU A 104 4.85 -7.30 -5.44
C LEU A 104 3.42 -7.83 -5.32
N PRO A 105 2.49 -7.07 -4.71
CA PRO A 105 1.09 -7.48 -4.58
C PRO A 105 0.40 -7.57 -5.94
N LYS A 106 -0.65 -8.40 -5.98
CA LYS A 106 -1.64 -8.41 -7.06
C LYS A 106 -2.52 -7.15 -6.96
N PRO A 107 -3.14 -6.69 -8.06
CA PRO A 107 -4.02 -5.51 -8.05
C PRO A 107 -5.07 -5.52 -6.93
N SER A 108 -5.66 -6.68 -6.65
CA SER A 108 -6.66 -6.85 -5.57
C SER A 108 -6.13 -6.56 -4.16
N HIS A 109 -4.84 -6.75 -3.90
CA HIS A 109 -4.25 -6.52 -2.58
C HIS A 109 -3.63 -5.12 -2.45
N GLN A 110 -3.36 -4.42 -3.55
CA GLN A 110 -2.74 -3.09 -3.51
C GLN A 110 -3.57 -2.09 -2.70
N LEU A 111 -4.89 -2.04 -2.93
CA LEU A 111 -5.78 -1.15 -2.17
C LEU A 111 -5.76 -1.48 -0.68
N LEU A 112 -5.79 -2.76 -0.34
CA LEU A 112 -5.79 -3.22 1.05
C LEU A 112 -4.49 -2.82 1.77
N LEU A 113 -3.33 -2.96 1.11
CA LEU A 113 -2.05 -2.53 1.66
C LEU A 113 -1.98 -1.00 1.82
N ARG A 114 -2.54 -0.23 0.89
CA ARG A 114 -2.63 1.23 1.07
C ARG A 114 -3.48 1.62 2.28
N LEU A 115 -4.58 0.90 2.49
CA LEU A 115 -5.45 1.15 3.64
C LEU A 115 -4.79 0.77 4.96
N VAL A 116 -4.00 -0.31 5.01
CA VAL A 116 -3.36 -0.73 6.27
C VAL A 116 -2.31 0.26 6.76
N VAL A 117 -1.64 0.98 5.86
CA VAL A 117 -0.64 2.01 6.24
C VAL A 117 -1.24 3.38 6.51
N SER A 118 -2.53 3.58 6.21
CA SER A 118 -3.26 4.80 6.55
C SER A 118 -3.94 4.62 7.89
N ASP A 119 -3.80 5.57 8.81
CA ASP A 119 -4.43 5.48 10.14
C ASP A 119 -5.95 5.32 10.07
N ALA A 120 -6.60 6.07 9.16
CA ALA A 120 -8.03 5.97 8.93
C ALA A 120 -8.43 4.61 8.33
N GLY A 121 -7.67 4.12 7.35
CA GLY A 121 -7.90 2.82 6.73
C GLY A 121 -7.69 1.66 7.71
N LEU A 122 -6.63 1.75 8.52
CA LEU A 122 -6.30 0.77 9.55
C LEU A 122 -7.38 0.68 10.62
N ALA A 123 -7.85 1.82 11.09
CA ALA A 123 -8.92 1.89 12.08
C ALA A 123 -10.23 1.29 11.54
N GLN A 124 -10.57 1.55 10.27
CA GLN A 124 -11.70 0.91 9.60
C GLN A 124 -11.53 -0.61 9.51
N ILE A 125 -10.37 -1.10 9.07
CA ILE A 125 -10.07 -2.54 8.99
C ILE A 125 -10.26 -3.20 10.36
N ILE A 126 -9.69 -2.63 11.42
CA ILE A 126 -9.78 -3.19 12.77
C ILE A 126 -11.22 -3.14 13.30
N ALA A 127 -11.97 -2.07 13.02
CA ALA A 127 -13.38 -1.97 13.40
C ALA A 127 -14.25 -3.06 12.76
N GLN A 128 -13.97 -3.43 11.51
CA GLN A 128 -14.66 -4.53 10.80
C GLN A 128 -14.19 -5.92 11.29
N GLN A 129 -12.94 -6.02 11.75
CA GLN A 129 -12.32 -7.28 12.16
C GLN A 129 -12.31 -7.50 13.68
N LYS A 130 -13.17 -6.80 14.44
CA LYS A 130 -13.24 -6.90 15.92
C LYS A 130 -13.29 -8.34 16.46
N HIS A 131 -13.93 -9.26 15.75
CA HIS A 131 -14.02 -10.67 16.16
C HIS A 131 -12.69 -11.46 15.99
N ILE A 132 -11.79 -10.98 15.12
CA ILE A 132 -10.44 -11.53 14.92
C ILE A 132 -9.45 -10.88 15.89
N VAL A 133 -9.69 -9.61 16.20
CA VAL A 133 -8.77 -8.72 16.89
C VAL A 133 -9.05 -8.70 18.40
N GLY A 134 -8.16 -9.25 19.21
CA GLY A 134 -8.28 -9.21 20.67
C GLY A 134 -7.98 -7.82 21.26
N GLU A 135 -8.36 -7.61 22.53
CA GLU A 135 -8.17 -6.33 23.25
C GLU A 135 -6.76 -5.76 23.19
N LYS A 136 -5.74 -6.63 23.15
CA LYS A 136 -4.33 -6.22 23.06
C LYS A 136 -4.03 -5.39 21.81
N VAL A 137 -4.63 -5.76 20.69
CA VAL A 137 -4.41 -5.07 19.40
C VAL A 137 -5.25 -3.80 19.34
N LEU A 138 -6.47 -3.80 19.91
CA LEU A 138 -7.26 -2.58 20.07
C LEU A 138 -6.51 -1.52 20.90
N LYS A 139 -5.94 -1.91 22.04
CA LYS A 139 -5.08 -1.03 22.84
C LYS A 139 -3.84 -0.58 22.08
N ALA A 140 -3.25 -1.43 21.24
CA ALA A 140 -2.11 -1.05 20.41
C ALA A 140 -2.50 -0.01 19.34
N LEU A 141 -3.67 -0.17 18.72
CA LEU A 141 -4.25 0.78 17.78
C LEU A 141 -4.57 2.13 18.47
N GLU A 142 -5.17 2.10 19.66
CA GLU A 142 -5.43 3.32 20.43
C GLU A 142 -4.13 4.08 20.69
N ASN A 143 -3.07 3.41 21.17
CA ASN A 143 -1.77 4.05 21.36
C ASN A 143 -1.15 4.57 20.05
N TYR A 144 -1.42 3.88 18.93
CA TYR A 144 -0.95 4.28 17.61
C TYR A 144 -1.64 5.56 17.12
N ILE A 145 -2.97 5.64 17.25
CA ILE A 145 -3.79 6.79 16.82
C ILE A 145 -3.68 7.97 17.79
N TYR A 146 -3.75 7.75 19.12
CA TYR A 146 -3.68 8.83 20.12
C TYR A 146 -2.26 9.35 20.39
N GLY A 147 -1.22 8.65 19.92
CA GLY A 147 0.17 9.14 19.94
C GLY A 147 0.47 10.19 18.85
N THR A 148 -0.46 10.40 17.92
CA THR A 148 -0.50 11.50 16.96
C THR A 148 -1.74 12.34 17.31
N ASN A 149 -1.66 13.67 17.32
CA ASN A 149 -2.78 14.54 17.73
C ASN A 149 -3.94 14.53 16.70
N ASN A 150 -4.57 13.38 16.44
CA ASN A 150 -5.63 13.27 15.45
C ASN A 150 -6.76 12.37 15.94
N THR A 151 -7.95 12.97 16.08
CA THR A 151 -9.17 12.23 16.42
C THR A 151 -9.77 11.68 15.12
N ILE A 152 -9.71 10.35 14.93
CA ILE A 152 -10.35 9.70 13.78
C ILE A 152 -11.63 9.02 14.28
N GLU A 153 -12.78 9.59 13.94
CA GLU A 153 -14.08 8.92 14.15
C GLU A 153 -14.27 7.86 13.07
N VAL A 154 -14.44 6.60 13.49
CA VAL A 154 -14.57 5.44 12.60
C VAL A 154 -15.87 4.72 12.92
N GLU A 155 -16.86 4.89 12.05
CA GLU A 155 -18.13 4.17 12.15
C GLU A 155 -17.95 2.71 11.69
N SER A 156 -18.41 1.75 12.49
CA SER A 156 -18.23 0.30 12.24
C SER A 156 -19.16 -0.30 11.20
N THR A 157 -19.96 0.52 10.51
CA THR A 157 -20.88 0.07 9.46
C THR A 157 -20.71 0.95 8.23
N PRO A 158 -20.58 0.39 7.02
CA PRO A 158 -20.78 1.20 5.83
C PRO A 158 -22.23 1.69 5.86
N LYS A 159 -22.45 2.99 6.11
CA LYS A 159 -23.74 3.61 5.88
C LYS A 159 -24.01 3.57 4.38
N VAL A 160 -24.60 2.47 3.90
CA VAL A 160 -25.31 2.47 2.63
C VAL A 160 -26.55 3.31 2.88
N SER A 161 -26.45 4.62 2.65
CA SER A 161 -27.66 5.42 2.57
C SER A 161 -28.42 4.94 1.34
N THR A 162 -29.50 4.20 1.55
CA THR A 162 -30.50 3.93 0.52
C THR A 162 -31.25 5.24 0.23
N LYS A 163 -30.57 6.19 -0.39
CA LYS A 163 -31.23 7.23 -1.17
C LYS A 163 -31.04 6.90 -2.63
N GLU A 164 -32.02 6.15 -3.10
CA GLU A 164 -32.49 5.98 -4.48
C GLU A 164 -31.46 5.58 -5.55
N THR A 165 -31.71 4.40 -6.09
CA THR A 165 -31.24 3.84 -7.35
C THR A 165 -30.87 4.92 -8.39
N ILE A 166 -29.57 5.16 -8.60
CA ILE A 166 -29.13 5.84 -9.82
C ILE A 166 -28.98 4.77 -10.90
N HIS A 167 -30.07 4.56 -11.65
CA HIS A 167 -29.94 4.16 -13.04
C HIS A 167 -29.28 5.32 -13.79
N ALA A 168 -28.01 5.17 -14.18
CA ALA A 168 -27.40 6.03 -15.18
C ALA A 168 -26.43 5.21 -16.03
N TRP A 169 -26.99 4.38 -16.91
CA TRP A 169 -26.39 4.17 -18.22
C TRP A 169 -26.78 5.37 -19.08
N THR A 170 -25.88 6.33 -19.25
CA THR A 170 -25.88 7.27 -20.39
C THR A 170 -24.49 7.91 -20.53
N SER A 171 -23.73 7.40 -21.52
CA SER A 171 -23.02 8.16 -22.55
C SER A 171 -22.33 9.50 -22.21
N PHE A 172 -21.03 9.54 -22.48
CA PHE A 172 -20.33 10.53 -23.33
C PHE A 172 -20.35 12.03 -22.95
N ASN A 173 -19.12 12.57 -22.82
CA ASN A 173 -18.63 13.96 -22.99
C ASN A 173 -18.68 15.03 -21.87
N GLU A 174 -17.45 15.44 -21.51
CA GLU A 174 -16.84 16.78 -21.43
C GLU A 174 -17.48 17.94 -20.63
N GLN A 175 -16.64 18.52 -19.74
CA GLN A 175 -16.69 19.85 -19.09
C GLN A 175 -17.67 20.06 -17.91
N ALA A 176 -17.14 20.06 -16.66
CA ALA A 176 -17.63 20.89 -15.54
C ALA A 176 -16.63 20.91 -14.36
N GLU A 177 -16.40 22.11 -13.78
CA GLU A 177 -15.51 22.38 -12.63
C GLU A 177 -16.04 21.81 -11.29
N PRO A 178 -15.17 21.52 -10.30
CA PRO A 178 -15.59 20.89 -9.04
C PRO A 178 -16.32 21.87 -8.10
N LEU A 179 -17.55 21.52 -7.73
CA LEU A 179 -18.34 22.18 -6.69
C LEU A 179 -17.83 21.82 -5.28
N THR A 180 -17.63 22.83 -4.43
CA THR A 180 -17.37 22.66 -2.99
C THR A 180 -18.67 22.73 -2.20
N PHE A 181 -18.87 21.80 -1.26
CA PHE A 181 -20.01 21.80 -0.34
C PHE A 181 -19.55 21.86 1.11
N LYS A 182 -20.11 22.80 1.88
CA LYS A 182 -20.01 22.84 3.35
C LYS A 182 -21.13 21.97 3.94
N VAL A 183 -20.76 20.98 4.76
CA VAL A 183 -21.73 20.15 5.49
C VAL A 183 -21.76 20.58 6.95
N SER A 184 -22.95 20.92 7.43
CA SER A 184 -23.25 21.14 8.86
C SER A 184 -23.77 19.83 9.46
N LEU A 185 -23.18 19.39 10.57
CA LEU A 185 -23.59 18.20 11.30
C LEU A 185 -24.72 18.53 12.30
N PRO A 186 -25.74 17.66 12.47
CA PRO A 186 -26.73 17.83 13.52
C PRO A 186 -26.16 17.44 14.89
N LYS A 187 -26.60 18.14 15.94
CA LYS A 187 -26.26 17.84 17.34
C LYS A 187 -26.77 16.45 17.74
N VAL A 188 -25.87 15.60 18.23
CA VAL A 188 -26.18 14.34 18.90
C VAL A 188 -27.03 14.64 20.14
N GLN A 189 -28.27 14.15 20.18
CA GLN A 189 -29.03 14.04 21.42
C GLN A 189 -28.50 12.85 22.23
N SER A 190 -28.27 13.10 23.51
CA SER A 190 -27.71 12.18 24.52
C SER A 190 -28.47 10.86 24.61
N LEU A 191 -27.73 9.75 24.74
CA LEU A 191 -28.27 8.44 25.11
C LEU A 191 -29.08 8.53 26.41
N ASP A 192 -30.34 8.10 26.34
CA ASP A 192 -31.20 7.91 27.49
C ASP A 192 -30.66 6.80 28.41
N LYS A 193 -30.59 7.13 29.70
CA LYS A 193 -30.43 6.18 30.79
C LYS A 193 -31.73 5.38 30.90
N ASN A 194 -31.69 4.08 30.63
CA ASN A 194 -32.45 3.08 31.38
C ASN A 194 -31.92 1.67 31.12
N LEU A 195 -30.96 1.28 31.96
CA LEU A 195 -30.74 -0.08 32.40
C LEU A 195 -31.89 -0.44 33.35
N THR A 196 -32.87 -1.22 32.90
CA THR A 196 -33.51 -2.32 33.65
C THR A 196 -34.64 -2.94 32.83
N GLU A 197 -34.79 -4.27 32.95
CA GLU A 197 -35.88 -5.11 32.43
C GLU A 197 -35.82 -5.53 30.95
N ALA A 198 -35.15 -6.66 30.69
CA ALA A 198 -35.66 -7.76 29.85
C ALA A 198 -34.62 -8.89 29.71
N LEU A 199 -34.44 -9.68 30.77
CA LEU A 199 -34.08 -11.09 30.65
C LEU A 199 -35.17 -11.87 31.39
N HIS A 200 -36.16 -12.31 30.62
CA HIS A 200 -36.90 -13.53 30.92
C HIS A 200 -36.07 -14.72 30.45
#